data_AF-A0A345WTN7-F1
#
_entry.id   AF-A0A345WTN7-F1
#
_cell.length_a   1.000
_cell.length_b   1.000
_cell.length_c   1.000
_cell.angle_alpha   90.00
_cell.angle_beta   90.00
_cell.angle_gamma   90.00
#
_symmetry.space_group_name_H-M   'P 1'
#
loop_
_entity.id
_entity.type
_entity.pdbx_description
1 polymer ?
#
loop_
_entity_poly.entity_id
_entity_poly.type
_entity_poly.pdbx_seq_one_letter_code
_entity_poly.pdbx_strand_id
1 'polypeptide(L)'
;MPPTSSPSLIGSHRSVALPVGGKPGRRLAAFLGPGFLVAVGYMDPGNWATDIAGGSAFGYTLLSVVLLSNLMAIVLQALSARLGIAAGLDLAQACRAHYRRPVAIALWALAEVAIVACDLAEVLGTAIALKLLFDIPLVWGVLVTAFDVFLILALQRYGFRKIEAFIVALLLIIAGCFAFELFHAKPDLGGVLAGLVPTPGIVTDPAKLYLAIGILGATVMPHNLYLHSSIVQTRAFAHDEAGKSEAVRLATIDSTLALGLAFFINAAILILAAAVFHASGRTGVADIDEAYHLLAPTMGVGAASIVFGVALLASGQNSTVTGTLAGQIVMEGFLDIRLPVWLRRLVTRLLAIVPAVIVVGAMGDGGATRLLVLSQVILSLQLPFAVVPLVIFTGRRAIMGHFVSPLWLRTLAWVIAAIIIGLNATLLWGMM
;
A
#
# COMPACT_ATOMS: atom_id res chain seq x y z
N MET A 1 -23.37 -23.22 -10.25
CA MET A 1 -23.30 -21.99 -9.44
C MET A 1 -22.49 -22.30 -8.20
N PRO A 2 -21.42 -21.56 -7.86
CA PRO A 2 -20.86 -21.69 -6.52
C PRO A 2 -21.92 -21.24 -5.51
N PRO A 3 -21.89 -21.76 -4.27
CA PRO A 3 -22.89 -21.44 -3.26
C PRO A 3 -22.92 -19.93 -3.02
N THR A 4 -24.11 -19.42 -2.71
CA THR A 4 -24.44 -18.01 -2.41
C THR A 4 -23.58 -17.51 -1.25
N SER A 5 -22.36 -17.09 -1.55
CA SER A 5 -21.54 -16.35 -0.61
C SER A 5 -22.19 -14.98 -0.40
N SER A 6 -22.25 -14.55 0.86
CA SER A 6 -22.74 -13.21 1.17
C SER A 6 -21.86 -12.17 0.48
N PRO A 7 -22.43 -11.04 0.04
CA PRO A 7 -21.66 -10.01 -0.66
C PRO A 7 -20.54 -9.49 0.23
N SER A 8 -19.39 -9.18 -0.37
CA SER A 8 -18.28 -8.55 0.34
C SER A 8 -18.70 -7.20 0.91
N LEU A 9 -18.25 -6.89 2.14
CA LEU A 9 -18.60 -5.66 2.88
C LEU A 9 -20.11 -5.39 2.95
N ILE A 10 -20.90 -6.33 3.49
CA ILE A 10 -22.38 -6.24 3.55
C ILE A 10 -22.88 -4.87 4.06
N GLY A 11 -22.23 -4.29 5.06
CA GLY A 11 -22.62 -2.99 5.65
C GLY A 11 -22.48 -1.78 4.71
N SER A 12 -21.73 -1.89 3.62
CA SER A 12 -21.47 -0.81 2.67
C SER A 12 -21.60 -1.22 1.20
N HIS A 13 -21.99 -2.46 0.94
CA HIS A 13 -22.18 -2.99 -0.41
C HIS A 13 -23.22 -2.12 -1.14
N ARG A 14 -22.81 -1.53 -2.27
CA ARG A 14 -23.65 -0.62 -3.08
C ARG A 14 -24.25 0.56 -2.32
N SER A 15 -23.56 1.05 -1.29
CA SER A 15 -24.01 2.21 -0.50
C SER A 15 -23.96 3.54 -1.28
N VAL A 16 -23.15 3.65 -2.34
CA VAL A 16 -22.98 4.90 -3.09
C VAL A 16 -23.63 4.79 -4.48
N ALA A 17 -24.72 5.54 -4.68
CA ALA A 17 -25.45 5.57 -5.94
C ALA A 17 -24.69 6.35 -7.04
N LEU A 18 -24.59 5.76 -8.24
CA LEU A 18 -24.04 6.45 -9.41
C LEU A 18 -25.14 7.23 -10.14
N PRO A 19 -24.92 8.51 -10.49
CA PRO A 19 -25.93 9.29 -11.19
C PRO A 19 -26.21 8.73 -12.59
N VAL A 20 -27.48 8.39 -12.85
CA VAL A 20 -27.95 7.90 -14.16
C VAL A 20 -28.09 9.09 -15.13
N GLY A 21 -27.50 9.02 -16.33
CA GLY A 21 -27.64 10.04 -17.38
C GLY A 21 -26.84 11.34 -17.20
N GLY A 22 -25.89 11.41 -16.26
CA GLY A 22 -25.06 12.61 -16.03
C GLY A 22 -23.85 12.72 -16.97
N LYS A 23 -23.30 13.94 -17.12
CA LYS A 23 -22.01 14.19 -17.83
C LYS A 23 -20.91 13.26 -17.29
N PRO A 24 -19.99 12.77 -18.15
CA PRO A 24 -18.96 11.80 -17.76
C PRO A 24 -18.10 12.27 -16.57
N GLY A 25 -17.80 13.57 -16.45
CA GLY A 25 -17.07 14.12 -15.31
C GLY A 25 -17.82 14.05 -13.97
N ARG A 26 -19.15 14.19 -13.96
CA ARG A 26 -19.96 14.08 -12.73
C ARG A 26 -20.10 12.62 -12.28
N ARG A 27 -20.13 11.69 -13.23
CA ARG A 27 -20.08 10.25 -12.96
C ARG A 27 -18.73 9.82 -12.42
N LEU A 28 -17.64 10.32 -13.03
CA LEU A 28 -16.28 10.09 -12.52
C LEU A 28 -16.16 10.61 -11.09
N ALA A 29 -16.54 11.87 -10.81
CA ALA A 29 -16.47 12.45 -9.47
C ALA A 29 -17.28 11.68 -8.41
N ALA A 30 -18.40 11.05 -8.80
CA ALA A 30 -19.18 10.19 -7.92
C ALA A 30 -18.53 8.81 -7.71
N PHE A 31 -17.78 8.33 -8.71
CA PHE A 31 -17.06 7.06 -8.64
C PHE A 31 -15.75 7.20 -7.85
N LEU A 32 -15.05 8.33 -7.96
CA LEU A 32 -13.78 8.61 -7.27
C LEU A 32 -13.90 8.31 -5.76
N GLY A 33 -12.89 7.61 -5.23
CA GLY A 33 -12.83 7.23 -3.82
C GLY A 33 -12.14 5.89 -3.58
N PRO A 34 -12.59 4.78 -4.19
CA PRO A 34 -11.99 3.46 -4.01
C PRO A 34 -10.50 3.44 -4.34
N GLY A 35 -10.10 4.07 -5.45
CA GLY A 35 -8.72 4.19 -5.88
C GLY A 35 -7.88 4.97 -4.88
N PHE A 36 -8.40 6.06 -4.31
CA PHE A 36 -7.71 6.82 -3.26
C PHE A 36 -7.57 6.03 -1.97
N LEU A 37 -8.59 5.25 -1.56
CA LEU A 37 -8.48 4.35 -0.41
C LEU A 37 -7.37 3.31 -0.61
N VAL A 38 -7.21 2.83 -1.84
CA VAL A 38 -6.17 1.84 -2.16
C VAL A 38 -4.79 2.49 -2.22
N ALA A 39 -4.67 3.63 -2.90
CA ALA A 39 -3.39 4.34 -3.10
C ALA A 39 -2.72 4.79 -1.79
N VAL A 40 -3.50 4.96 -0.74
CA VAL A 40 -3.03 5.29 0.61
C VAL A 40 -2.07 4.26 1.19
N GLY A 41 -2.37 2.97 1.01
CA GLY A 41 -1.47 1.92 1.50
C GLY A 41 -0.11 1.99 0.79
N TYR A 42 -0.05 2.56 -0.41
CA TYR A 42 1.19 2.77 -1.17
C TYR A 42 1.99 4.00 -0.68
N MET A 43 1.64 4.59 0.46
CA MET A 43 2.32 5.74 1.05
C MET A 43 2.58 5.55 2.54
N ASP A 44 2.53 4.30 3.02
CA ASP A 44 2.76 3.94 4.41
C ASP A 44 4.24 4.14 4.82
N PRO A 45 4.55 4.19 6.13
CA PRO A 45 5.91 4.39 6.60
C PRO A 45 6.89 3.29 6.16
N GLY A 46 6.38 2.11 5.77
CA GLY A 46 7.16 1.03 5.19
C GLY A 46 7.89 1.44 3.91
N ASN A 47 7.19 2.10 3.00
CA ASN A 47 7.76 2.60 1.74
C ASN A 47 8.84 3.66 1.96
N TRP A 48 8.67 4.49 3.00
CA TRP A 48 9.58 5.59 3.28
C TRP A 48 10.97 5.09 3.64
N ALA A 49 11.06 4.03 4.45
CA ALA A 49 12.34 3.44 4.83
C ALA A 49 13.13 2.98 3.59
N THR A 50 12.46 2.31 2.65
CA THR A 50 13.10 1.83 1.41
C THR A 50 13.45 2.96 0.45
N ASP A 51 12.61 3.99 0.33
CA ASP A 51 12.84 5.13 -0.56
C ASP A 51 13.95 6.05 -0.04
N ILE A 52 14.00 6.30 1.27
CA ILE A 52 15.06 7.08 1.92
C ILE A 52 16.41 6.37 1.79
N ALA A 53 16.46 5.07 2.13
CA ALA A 53 17.67 4.28 1.99
C ALA A 53 18.13 4.20 0.52
N GLY A 54 17.19 4.06 -0.41
CA GLY A 54 17.48 4.02 -1.85
C GLY A 54 18.05 5.34 -2.37
N GLY A 55 17.42 6.46 -2.01
CA GLY A 55 17.84 7.80 -2.42
C GLY A 55 19.16 8.24 -1.80
N SER A 56 19.38 7.96 -0.51
CA SER A 56 20.62 8.31 0.19
C SER A 56 21.81 7.51 -0.33
N ALA A 57 21.66 6.19 -0.56
CA ALA A 57 22.75 5.33 -0.98
C ALA A 57 23.09 5.47 -2.47
N PHE A 58 22.08 5.57 -3.34
CA PHE A 58 22.25 5.44 -4.80
C PHE A 58 21.75 6.63 -5.61
N GLY A 59 21.44 7.74 -4.96
CA GLY A 59 20.92 8.94 -5.60
C GLY A 59 19.62 8.66 -6.35
N TYR A 60 19.48 9.19 -7.56
CA TYR A 60 18.26 9.05 -8.36
C TYR A 60 18.12 7.69 -9.08
N THR A 61 19.09 6.78 -8.97
CA THR A 61 19.13 5.55 -9.78
C THR A 61 17.91 4.65 -9.59
N LEU A 62 17.43 4.53 -8.36
CA LEU A 62 16.30 3.65 -8.00
C LEU A 62 14.93 4.27 -8.30
N LEU A 63 14.87 5.51 -8.81
CA LEU A 63 13.62 6.15 -9.21
C LEU A 63 12.92 5.38 -10.34
N SER A 64 13.70 4.78 -11.25
CA SER A 64 13.19 3.87 -12.27
C SER A 64 12.47 2.63 -11.68
N VAL A 65 12.95 2.12 -10.54
CA VAL A 65 12.31 0.99 -9.84
C VAL A 65 11.00 1.41 -9.20
N VAL A 66 10.94 2.59 -8.58
CA VAL A 66 9.70 3.17 -8.03
C VAL A 66 8.65 3.33 -9.14
N LEU A 67 9.06 3.86 -10.30
CA LEU A 67 8.18 4.00 -11.47
C LEU A 67 7.67 2.64 -11.97
N LEU A 68 8.57 1.69 -12.22
CA LEU A 68 8.20 0.37 -12.74
C LEU A 68 7.29 -0.36 -11.76
N SER A 69 7.59 -0.34 -10.46
CA SER A 69 6.77 -0.99 -9.44
C SER A 69 5.39 -0.36 -9.34
N ASN A 70 5.28 0.97 -9.49
CA ASN A 70 3.97 1.63 -9.55
C ASN A 70 3.18 1.27 -10.83
N LEU A 71 3.84 1.16 -11.98
CA LEU A 71 3.18 0.69 -13.21
C LEU A 71 2.67 -0.76 -13.05
N MET A 72 3.44 -1.63 -12.39
CA MET A 72 3.01 -2.97 -12.04
C MET A 72 1.79 -2.93 -11.10
N ALA A 73 1.82 -2.08 -10.08
CA ALA A 73 0.70 -1.87 -9.17
C ALA A 73 -0.57 -1.43 -9.91
N ILE A 74 -0.49 -0.45 -10.83
CA ILE A 74 -1.63 0.01 -11.63
C ILE A 74 -2.26 -1.14 -12.41
N VAL A 75 -1.43 -1.99 -13.05
CA VAL A 75 -1.91 -3.15 -13.81
C VAL A 75 -2.62 -4.16 -12.90
N LEU A 76 -2.00 -4.53 -11.78
CA LEU A 76 -2.56 -5.49 -10.83
C LEU A 76 -3.84 -4.96 -10.16
N GLN A 77 -3.87 -3.66 -9.84
CA GLN A 77 -5.04 -3.02 -9.24
C GLN A 77 -6.19 -2.90 -10.23
N ALA A 78 -5.93 -2.62 -11.51
CA ALA A 78 -6.95 -2.66 -12.55
C ALA A 78 -7.54 -4.07 -12.74
N LEU A 79 -6.73 -5.12 -12.60
CA LEU A 79 -7.19 -6.52 -12.61
C LEU A 79 -8.05 -6.84 -11.38
N SER A 80 -7.63 -6.39 -10.20
CA SER A 80 -8.38 -6.58 -8.95
C SER A 80 -9.76 -5.90 -9.00
N ALA A 81 -9.82 -4.64 -9.44
CA ALA A 81 -11.07 -3.92 -9.65
C ALA A 81 -11.97 -4.64 -10.66
N ARG A 82 -11.39 -5.13 -11.76
CA ARG A 82 -12.14 -5.87 -12.78
C ARG A 82 -12.72 -7.17 -12.24
N LEU A 83 -11.98 -7.91 -11.42
CA LEU A 83 -12.50 -9.11 -10.76
C LEU A 83 -13.73 -8.77 -9.90
N GLY A 84 -13.61 -7.75 -9.05
CA GLY A 84 -14.70 -7.30 -8.17
C GLY A 84 -15.96 -6.88 -8.92
N ILE A 85 -15.83 -6.14 -10.03
CA ILE A 85 -16.97 -5.66 -10.83
C ILE A 85 -17.57 -6.78 -11.69
N ALA A 86 -16.73 -7.56 -12.37
CA ALA A 86 -17.20 -8.54 -13.34
C ALA A 86 -17.78 -9.78 -12.67
N ALA A 87 -17.01 -10.38 -11.76
CA ALA A 87 -17.37 -11.61 -11.06
C ALA A 87 -18.32 -11.37 -9.87
N GLY A 88 -18.36 -10.14 -9.33
CA GLY A 88 -19.17 -9.81 -8.16
C GLY A 88 -18.68 -10.47 -6.87
N LEU A 89 -17.41 -10.89 -6.85
CA LEU A 89 -16.72 -11.54 -5.73
C LEU A 89 -15.41 -10.79 -5.49
N ASP A 90 -15.03 -10.66 -4.22
CA ASP A 90 -13.66 -10.23 -3.90
C ASP A 90 -12.64 -11.37 -4.16
N LEU A 91 -11.36 -11.02 -4.18
CA LEU A 91 -10.29 -11.98 -4.46
C LEU A 91 -10.24 -13.13 -3.43
N ALA A 92 -10.51 -12.86 -2.15
CA ALA A 92 -10.50 -13.86 -1.10
C ALA A 92 -11.67 -14.86 -1.27
N GLN A 93 -12.86 -14.34 -1.57
CA GLN A 93 -14.04 -15.14 -1.93
C GLN A 93 -13.78 -15.99 -3.18
N ALA A 94 -13.14 -15.42 -4.21
CA ALA A 94 -12.79 -16.15 -5.43
C ALA A 94 -11.81 -17.30 -5.13
N CYS A 95 -10.79 -17.06 -4.30
CA CYS A 95 -9.87 -18.09 -3.82
C CYS A 95 -10.61 -19.20 -3.05
N ARG A 96 -11.48 -18.84 -2.09
CA ARG A 96 -12.27 -19.80 -1.30
C ARG A 96 -13.18 -20.66 -2.19
N ALA A 97 -13.81 -20.06 -3.20
CA ALA A 97 -14.77 -20.75 -4.07
C ALA A 97 -14.11 -21.72 -5.06
N HIS A 98 -12.85 -21.48 -5.47
CA HIS A 98 -12.20 -22.24 -6.54
C HIS A 98 -11.05 -23.13 -6.08
N TYR A 99 -10.48 -22.90 -4.89
CA TYR A 99 -9.43 -23.74 -4.33
C TYR A 99 -9.94 -24.70 -3.26
N ARG A 100 -9.18 -25.79 -3.05
CA ARG A 100 -9.46 -26.75 -1.98
C ARG A 100 -9.24 -26.08 -0.62
N ARG A 101 -10.03 -26.47 0.39
CA ARG A 101 -10.00 -25.88 1.73
C ARG A 101 -8.60 -25.74 2.36
N PRO A 102 -7.67 -26.71 2.26
CA PRO A 102 -6.33 -26.55 2.82
C PRO A 102 -5.54 -25.40 2.17
N VAL A 103 -5.66 -25.23 0.85
CA VAL A 103 -4.99 -24.15 0.10
C VAL A 103 -5.59 -22.81 0.47
N ALA A 104 -6.93 -22.72 0.57
CA ALA A 104 -7.61 -21.50 0.99
C ALA A 104 -7.21 -21.07 2.41
N ILE A 105 -7.08 -22.01 3.35
CA ILE A 105 -6.62 -21.73 4.72
C ILE A 105 -5.16 -21.28 4.74
N ALA A 106 -4.28 -21.91 3.94
CA ALA A 106 -2.89 -21.48 3.82
C ALA A 106 -2.77 -20.05 3.27
N LEU A 107 -3.52 -19.72 2.21
CA LEU A 107 -3.58 -18.38 1.63
C LEU A 107 -4.12 -17.35 2.65
N TRP A 108 -5.13 -17.72 3.43
CA TRP A 108 -5.64 -16.89 4.51
C TRP A 108 -4.56 -16.61 5.56
N ALA A 109 -3.87 -17.64 6.05
CA ALA A 109 -2.83 -17.48 7.06
C ALA A 109 -1.70 -16.57 6.56
N LEU A 110 -1.24 -16.75 5.31
CA LEU A 110 -0.24 -15.88 4.70
C LEU A 110 -0.72 -14.44 4.56
N ALA A 111 -1.97 -14.22 4.15
CA ALA A 111 -2.56 -12.89 4.06
C ALA A 111 -2.68 -12.23 5.44
N GLU A 112 -3.06 -12.99 6.47
CA GLU A 112 -3.15 -12.51 7.86
C GLU A 112 -1.78 -12.07 8.40
N VAL A 113 -0.74 -12.88 8.17
CA VAL A 113 0.65 -12.54 8.53
C VAL A 113 1.09 -11.25 7.83
N ALA A 114 0.78 -11.09 6.54
CA ALA A 114 1.12 -9.86 5.80
C ALA A 114 0.35 -8.63 6.31
N ILE A 115 -0.90 -8.79 6.76
CA ILE A 115 -1.66 -7.70 7.39
C ILE A 115 -1.04 -7.33 8.74
N VAL A 116 -0.64 -8.29 9.56
CA VAL A 116 0.05 -8.01 10.84
C VAL A 116 1.41 -7.35 10.60
N ALA A 117 2.16 -7.77 9.58
CA ALA A 117 3.41 -7.14 9.19
C ALA A 117 3.20 -5.69 8.71
N CYS A 118 2.16 -5.43 7.92
CA CYS A 118 1.78 -4.07 7.54
C CYS A 118 1.43 -3.23 8.77
N ASP A 119 0.62 -3.78 9.66
CA ASP A 119 0.19 -3.10 10.89
C ASP A 119 1.37 -2.79 11.81
N LEU A 120 2.37 -3.67 11.87
CA LEU A 120 3.64 -3.44 12.55
C LEU A 120 4.38 -2.22 11.97
N ALA A 121 4.44 -2.08 10.64
CA ALA A 121 5.07 -0.93 10.01
C ALA A 121 4.36 0.38 10.37
N GLU A 122 3.02 0.36 10.44
CA GLU A 122 2.23 1.52 10.87
C GLU A 122 2.46 1.90 12.33
N VAL A 123 2.49 0.91 13.23
CA VAL A 123 2.74 1.11 14.66
C VAL A 123 4.10 1.80 14.82
N LEU A 124 5.13 1.24 14.18
CA LEU A 124 6.49 1.75 14.30
C LEU A 124 6.62 3.14 13.67
N GLY A 125 6.06 3.36 12.47
CA GLY A 125 6.10 4.68 11.84
C GLY A 125 5.38 5.76 12.65
N THR A 126 4.21 5.44 13.21
CA THR A 126 3.47 6.35 14.09
C THR A 126 4.23 6.61 15.39
N ALA A 127 4.81 5.57 16.00
CA ALA A 127 5.59 5.71 17.23
C ALA A 127 6.87 6.53 17.02
N ILE A 128 7.55 6.35 15.89
CA ILE A 128 8.70 7.16 15.48
C ILE A 128 8.25 8.61 15.28
N ALA A 129 7.14 8.86 14.58
CA ALA A 129 6.63 10.24 14.42
C ALA A 129 6.32 10.91 15.77
N LEU A 130 5.70 10.18 16.70
CA LEU A 130 5.42 10.68 18.05
C LEU A 130 6.70 10.97 18.85
N LYS A 131 7.72 10.11 18.72
CA LYS A 131 9.04 10.35 19.30
C LYS A 131 9.67 11.63 18.76
N LEU A 132 9.68 11.80 17.44
CA LEU A 132 10.36 12.90 16.78
C LEU A 132 9.65 14.26 17.00
N LEU A 133 8.32 14.27 17.09
CA LEU A 133 7.52 15.50 17.23
C LEU A 133 7.31 15.93 18.69
N PHE A 134 7.22 14.98 19.61
CA PHE A 134 6.81 15.24 21.00
C PHE A 134 7.80 14.70 22.04
N ASP A 135 8.96 14.20 21.62
CA ASP A 135 9.99 13.59 22.47
C ASP A 135 9.46 12.43 23.34
N ILE A 136 8.42 11.73 22.84
CA ILE A 136 7.82 10.57 23.54
C ILE A 136 8.73 9.34 23.34
N PRO A 137 9.13 8.62 24.40
CA PRO A 137 9.95 7.41 24.24
C PRO A 137 9.26 6.37 23.35
N LEU A 138 10.03 5.69 22.50
CA LEU A 138 9.47 4.85 21.42
C LEU A 138 8.50 3.76 21.93
N VAL A 139 8.81 3.12 23.07
CA VAL A 139 7.92 2.13 23.69
C VAL A 139 6.57 2.74 24.08
N TRP A 140 6.56 3.95 24.65
CA TRP A 140 5.32 4.66 24.97
C TRP A 140 4.58 5.09 23.70
N GLY A 141 5.31 5.54 22.67
CA GLY A 141 4.73 5.83 21.36
C GLY A 141 4.00 4.61 20.79
N VAL A 142 4.62 3.43 20.81
CA VAL A 142 4.01 2.15 20.40
C VAL A 142 2.75 1.85 21.21
N LEU A 143 2.78 2.00 22.54
CA LEU A 143 1.59 1.77 23.37
C LEU A 143 0.45 2.76 23.07
N VAL A 144 0.78 4.03 22.78
CA VAL A 144 -0.21 5.05 22.40
C VAL A 144 -0.93 4.67 21.11
N THR A 145 -0.26 3.98 20.18
CA THR A 145 -0.92 3.53 18.94
C THR A 145 -2.05 2.54 19.18
N ALA A 146 -2.12 1.86 20.33
CA ALA A 146 -3.23 0.98 20.67
C ALA A 146 -4.58 1.72 20.78
N PHE A 147 -4.55 3.03 21.05
CA PHE A 147 -5.74 3.86 21.14
C PHE A 147 -6.33 4.21 19.76
N ASP A 148 -5.68 3.85 18.66
CA ASP A 148 -6.21 4.05 17.31
C ASP A 148 -7.51 3.28 17.04
N VAL A 149 -7.80 2.23 17.82
CA VAL A 149 -9.08 1.51 17.81
C VAL A 149 -10.24 2.48 18.03
N PHE A 150 -10.07 3.47 18.93
CA PHE A 150 -11.08 4.49 19.19
C PHE A 150 -11.27 5.42 17.98
N LEU A 151 -10.18 5.73 17.27
CA LEU A 151 -10.25 6.51 16.03
C LEU A 151 -11.03 5.75 14.96
N ILE A 152 -10.74 4.46 14.74
CA ILE A 152 -11.50 3.64 13.78
C ILE A 152 -12.98 3.58 14.18
N LEU A 153 -13.28 3.30 15.44
CA LEU A 153 -14.65 3.26 15.96
C LEU A 153 -15.40 4.58 15.70
N ALA A 154 -14.73 5.72 15.90
CA ALA A 154 -15.30 7.03 15.61
C ALA A 154 -15.55 7.21 14.11
N LEU A 155 -14.58 6.88 13.26
CA LEU A 155 -14.68 7.01 11.80
C LEU A 155 -15.81 6.15 11.20
N GLN A 156 -16.04 4.95 11.74
CA GLN A 156 -17.11 4.07 11.26
C GLN A 156 -18.50 4.65 11.44
N ARG A 157 -18.73 5.45 12.49
CA ARG A 157 -20.03 6.10 12.73
C ARG A 157 -20.39 7.11 11.64
N TYR A 158 -19.42 7.57 10.85
CA TYR A 158 -19.56 8.65 9.89
C TYR A 158 -19.78 8.20 8.43
N GLY A 159 -19.65 6.91 8.13
CA GLY A 159 -19.90 6.32 6.79
C GLY A 159 -18.78 6.55 5.77
N PHE A 160 -18.81 5.81 4.66
CA PHE A 160 -17.71 5.72 3.68
C PHE A 160 -17.30 7.04 3.05
N ARG A 161 -18.23 7.96 2.74
CA ARG A 161 -17.89 9.25 2.12
C ARG A 161 -17.04 10.15 3.03
N LYS A 162 -17.29 10.11 4.34
CA LYS A 162 -16.50 10.87 5.32
C LYS A 162 -15.13 10.22 5.56
N ILE A 163 -15.07 8.89 5.52
CA ILE A 163 -13.80 8.14 5.57
C ILE A 163 -12.94 8.47 4.35
N GLU A 164 -13.51 8.44 3.14
CA GLU A 164 -12.84 8.84 1.90
C GLU A 164 -12.31 10.29 2.01
N ALA A 165 -13.12 11.23 2.52
CA ALA A 165 -12.71 12.62 2.69
C ALA A 165 -11.59 12.81 3.72
N PHE A 166 -11.64 12.08 4.85
CA PHE A 166 -10.59 12.09 5.87
C PHE A 166 -9.26 11.61 5.28
N ILE A 167 -9.30 10.51 4.53
CA ILE A 167 -8.14 9.94 3.86
C ILE A 167 -7.55 10.91 2.82
N VAL A 168 -8.39 11.53 1.99
CA VAL A 168 -7.94 12.54 1.02
C VAL A 168 -7.31 13.74 1.73
N ALA A 169 -7.82 14.15 2.89
CA ALA A 169 -7.20 15.22 3.68
C ALA A 169 -5.80 14.84 4.18
N LEU A 170 -5.60 13.62 4.69
CA LEU A 170 -4.27 13.12 5.07
C LEU A 170 -3.32 13.06 3.88
N LEU A 171 -3.80 12.61 2.73
CA LEU A 171 -3.02 12.59 1.48
C LEU A 171 -2.56 13.99 1.06
N LEU A 172 -3.43 14.99 1.15
CA LEU A 172 -3.09 16.37 0.83
C LEU A 172 -2.07 16.96 1.80
N ILE A 173 -2.13 16.58 3.08
CA ILE A 173 -1.11 16.95 4.08
C ILE A 173 0.24 16.36 3.68
N ILE A 174 0.31 15.06 3.43
CA ILE A 174 1.56 14.38 3.03
C ILE A 174 2.14 15.01 1.74
N ALA A 175 1.31 15.21 0.72
CA ALA A 175 1.72 15.82 -0.53
C ALA A 175 2.21 17.27 -0.33
N GLY A 176 1.53 18.05 0.51
CA GLY A 176 1.93 19.42 0.84
C GLY A 176 3.27 19.49 1.59
N CYS A 177 3.50 18.57 2.52
CA CYS A 177 4.76 18.45 3.25
C CYS A 177 5.94 18.15 2.31
N PHE A 178 5.83 17.14 1.45
CA PHE A 178 6.91 16.82 0.50
C PHE A 178 7.07 17.86 -0.60
N ALA A 179 6.00 18.54 -1.02
CA ALA A 179 6.10 19.68 -1.92
C ALA A 179 6.92 20.82 -1.29
N PHE A 180 6.69 21.12 -0.02
CA PHE A 180 7.48 22.11 0.74
C PHE A 180 8.96 21.70 0.83
N GLU A 181 9.23 20.43 1.13
CA GLU A 181 10.60 19.93 1.26
C GLU A 181 11.34 19.93 -0.07
N LEU A 182 10.74 19.42 -1.14
CA LEU A 182 11.36 19.42 -2.48
C LEU A 182 11.63 20.84 -3.00
N PHE A 183 10.72 21.78 -2.72
CA PHE A 183 10.92 23.18 -3.10
C PHE A 183 12.20 23.77 -2.47
N HIS A 184 12.49 23.41 -1.22
CA HIS A 184 13.69 23.88 -0.53
C HIS A 184 14.93 23.04 -0.87
N ALA A 185 14.77 21.74 -1.13
CA ALA A 185 15.87 20.83 -1.47
C ALA A 185 16.51 21.13 -2.83
N LYS A 186 15.78 21.80 -3.75
CA LYS A 186 16.25 22.18 -5.09
C LYS A 186 16.94 21.02 -5.83
N PRO A 187 16.24 19.90 -6.09
CA PRO A 187 16.83 18.75 -6.75
C PRO A 187 17.26 19.08 -8.19
N ASP A 188 18.32 18.41 -8.64
CA ASP A 188 18.74 18.48 -10.05
C ASP A 188 17.73 17.75 -10.93
N LEU A 189 16.90 18.53 -11.65
CA LEU A 189 15.89 18.00 -12.55
C LEU A 189 16.48 17.14 -13.67
N GLY A 190 17.72 17.44 -14.11
CA GLY A 190 18.41 16.63 -15.12
C GLY A 190 18.70 15.22 -14.60
N GLY A 191 19.28 15.12 -13.41
CA GLY A 191 19.52 13.87 -12.70
C GLY A 191 18.24 13.10 -12.35
N VAL A 192 17.16 13.80 -11.96
CA VAL A 192 15.86 13.16 -11.70
C VAL A 192 15.31 12.50 -12.96
N LEU A 193 15.31 13.21 -14.09
CA LEU A 193 14.83 12.65 -15.37
C LEU A 193 15.71 11.49 -15.85
N ALA A 194 17.03 11.58 -15.66
CA ALA A 194 17.95 10.48 -15.95
C ALA A 194 17.70 9.26 -15.06
N GLY A 195 17.35 9.48 -13.79
CA GLY A 195 17.04 8.42 -12.82
C GLY A 195 15.77 7.63 -13.13
N LEU A 196 14.85 8.18 -13.93
CA LEU A 196 13.66 7.47 -14.41
C LEU A 196 14.00 6.40 -15.45
N VAL A 197 15.17 6.47 -16.09
CA VAL A 197 15.63 5.49 -17.07
C VAL A 197 16.30 4.31 -16.33
N PRO A 198 15.80 3.07 -16.49
CA PRO A 198 16.37 1.92 -15.82
C PRO A 198 17.79 1.62 -16.33
N THR A 199 18.70 1.36 -15.40
CA THR A 199 20.10 1.02 -15.70
C THR A 199 20.39 -0.44 -15.36
N PRO A 200 21.23 -1.14 -16.15
CA PRO A 200 21.59 -2.55 -15.88
C PRO A 200 22.21 -2.76 -14.49
N GLY A 201 22.85 -1.71 -13.95
CA GLY A 201 23.48 -1.71 -12.63
C GLY A 201 22.53 -2.07 -11.48
N ILE A 202 21.22 -1.88 -11.65
CA ILE A 202 20.21 -2.19 -10.63
C ILE A 202 20.14 -3.69 -10.34
N VAL A 203 20.34 -4.53 -11.37
CA VAL A 203 20.20 -6.00 -11.23
C VAL A 203 21.55 -6.67 -10.99
N THR A 204 22.65 -6.05 -11.42
CA THR A 204 23.99 -6.62 -11.25
C THR A 204 24.60 -6.37 -9.87
N ASP A 205 24.22 -5.28 -9.20
CA ASP A 205 24.73 -4.90 -7.89
C ASP A 205 23.81 -5.47 -6.78
N PRO A 206 24.32 -6.35 -5.90
CA PRO A 206 23.51 -6.97 -4.85
C PRO A 206 22.83 -5.97 -3.91
N ALA A 207 23.48 -4.84 -3.59
CA ALA A 207 22.93 -3.85 -2.67
C ALA A 207 21.80 -3.04 -3.34
N LYS A 208 21.97 -2.68 -4.62
CA LYS A 208 20.90 -2.02 -5.40
C LYS A 208 19.73 -2.96 -5.64
N LEU A 209 20.01 -4.23 -5.93
CA LEU A 209 18.98 -5.24 -6.12
C LEU A 209 18.19 -5.45 -4.83
N TYR A 210 18.85 -5.51 -3.68
CA TYR A 210 18.17 -5.65 -2.38
C TYR A 210 17.19 -4.50 -2.11
N LEU A 211 17.63 -3.25 -2.28
CA LEU A 211 16.72 -2.08 -2.13
C LEU A 211 15.65 -2.04 -3.22
N ALA A 212 15.97 -2.42 -4.46
CA ALA A 212 14.98 -2.50 -5.53
C ALA A 212 13.87 -3.51 -5.23
N ILE A 213 14.21 -4.67 -4.66
CA ILE A 213 13.24 -5.67 -4.21
C ILE A 213 12.42 -5.12 -3.03
N GLY A 214 13.08 -4.44 -2.09
CA GLY A 214 12.41 -3.74 -0.99
C GLY A 214 11.36 -2.74 -1.49
N ILE A 215 11.75 -1.83 -2.40
CA ILE A 215 10.85 -0.86 -3.03
C ILE A 215 9.67 -1.56 -3.71
N LEU A 216 9.92 -2.64 -4.46
CA LEU A 216 8.86 -3.39 -5.13
C LEU A 216 7.87 -4.02 -4.14
N GLY A 217 8.38 -4.64 -3.07
CA GLY A 217 7.57 -5.29 -2.05
C GLY A 217 6.74 -4.31 -1.23
N ALA A 218 7.33 -3.15 -0.94
CA ALA A 218 6.70 -2.07 -0.21
C ALA A 218 5.61 -1.39 -1.09
N THR A 219 5.91 -1.11 -2.37
CA THR A 219 4.90 -0.56 -3.28
C THR A 219 3.78 -1.56 -3.57
N VAL A 220 4.05 -2.77 -4.05
CA VAL A 220 2.96 -3.68 -4.44
C VAL A 220 2.45 -4.46 -3.23
N MET A 221 1.57 -3.82 -2.46
CA MET A 221 0.98 -4.46 -1.28
C MET A 221 -0.11 -5.47 -1.63
N PRO A 222 -0.02 -6.71 -1.12
CA PRO A 222 -0.98 -7.75 -1.48
C PRO A 222 -2.36 -7.58 -0.83
N HIS A 223 -2.42 -7.09 0.41
CA HIS A 223 -3.69 -6.82 1.09
C HIS A 223 -4.53 -5.78 0.33
N ASN A 224 -3.88 -4.85 -0.38
CA ASN A 224 -4.54 -3.88 -1.24
C ASN A 224 -5.19 -4.51 -2.48
N LEU A 225 -4.69 -5.66 -2.96
CA LEU A 225 -5.37 -6.40 -4.03
C LEU A 225 -6.70 -6.98 -3.54
N TYR A 226 -6.76 -7.49 -2.31
CA TYR A 226 -8.03 -7.94 -1.70
C TYR A 226 -8.95 -6.75 -1.46
N LEU A 227 -8.41 -5.68 -0.87
CA LEU A 227 -9.13 -4.45 -0.55
C LEU A 227 -9.84 -3.86 -1.79
N HIS A 228 -9.11 -3.65 -2.88
CA HIS A 228 -9.66 -3.01 -4.07
C HIS A 228 -10.75 -3.84 -4.75
N SER A 229 -10.59 -5.17 -4.78
CA SER A 229 -11.60 -6.09 -5.35
C SER A 229 -12.94 -6.04 -4.59
N SER A 230 -12.92 -5.62 -3.33
CA SER A 230 -14.12 -5.47 -2.51
C SER A 230 -14.67 -4.04 -2.52
N ILE A 231 -13.83 -3.00 -2.33
CA ILE A 231 -14.31 -1.61 -2.24
C ILE A 231 -14.97 -1.17 -3.53
N VAL A 232 -14.51 -1.64 -4.69
CA VAL A 232 -15.14 -1.31 -5.97
C VAL A 232 -16.63 -1.72 -6.03
N GLN A 233 -17.04 -2.68 -5.20
CA GLN A 233 -18.42 -3.16 -5.07
C GLN A 233 -19.29 -2.25 -4.17
N THR A 234 -18.72 -1.24 -3.52
CA THR A 234 -19.48 -0.21 -2.78
C THR A 234 -20.25 0.74 -3.70
N ARG A 235 -19.85 0.82 -4.97
CA ARG A 235 -20.53 1.64 -5.99
C ARG A 235 -21.71 0.87 -6.58
N ALA A 236 -22.88 1.48 -6.60
CA ALA A 236 -24.07 0.91 -7.22
C ALA A 236 -24.05 1.18 -8.73
N PHE A 237 -23.57 0.21 -9.52
CA PHE A 237 -23.61 0.23 -10.98
C PHE A 237 -24.66 -0.74 -11.54
N ALA A 238 -25.09 -0.49 -12.78
CA ALA A 238 -26.03 -1.35 -13.48
C ALA A 238 -25.39 -2.69 -13.87
N HIS A 239 -26.17 -3.76 -13.82
CA HIS A 239 -25.68 -5.15 -13.94
C HIS A 239 -25.61 -5.66 -15.37
N ASP A 240 -26.11 -4.87 -16.30
CA ASP A 240 -25.98 -5.08 -17.73
C ASP A 240 -24.51 -4.94 -18.15
N GLU A 241 -24.20 -5.46 -19.34
CA GLU A 241 -22.84 -5.43 -19.86
C GLU A 241 -22.31 -4.00 -20.02
N ALA A 242 -23.17 -3.06 -20.41
CA ALA A 242 -22.81 -1.66 -20.56
C ALA A 242 -22.45 -1.02 -19.20
N GLY A 243 -23.27 -1.25 -18.16
CA GLY A 243 -23.01 -0.74 -16.81
C GLY A 243 -21.73 -1.29 -16.19
N LYS A 244 -21.47 -2.60 -16.33
CA LYS A 244 -20.23 -3.23 -15.88
C LYS A 244 -19.00 -2.71 -16.64
N SER A 245 -19.11 -2.54 -17.96
CA SER A 245 -18.02 -1.98 -18.78
C SER A 245 -17.66 -0.56 -18.37
N GLU A 246 -18.68 0.29 -18.16
CA GLU A 246 -18.51 1.64 -17.65
C GLU A 246 -17.84 1.64 -16.26
N ALA A 247 -18.33 0.80 -15.33
CA ALA A 247 -17.75 0.68 -14.00
C ALA A 247 -16.28 0.25 -14.03
N VAL A 248 -15.91 -0.72 -14.89
CA VAL A 248 -14.51 -1.15 -15.05
C VAL A 248 -13.64 0.00 -15.55
N ARG A 249 -14.13 0.78 -16.52
CA ARG A 249 -13.41 1.96 -17.03
C ARG A 249 -13.23 3.02 -15.94
N LEU A 250 -14.29 3.35 -15.20
CA LEU A 250 -14.23 4.34 -14.13
C LEU A 250 -13.31 3.91 -13.00
N ALA A 251 -13.38 2.64 -12.57
CA ALA A 251 -12.50 2.09 -11.54
C ALA A 251 -11.03 2.10 -11.98
N THR A 252 -10.75 1.78 -13.25
CA THR A 252 -9.39 1.81 -13.79
C THR A 252 -8.84 3.24 -13.81
N ILE A 253 -9.65 4.23 -14.20
CA ILE A 253 -9.24 5.65 -14.19
C ILE A 253 -8.99 6.12 -12.76
N ASP A 254 -9.92 5.85 -11.83
CA ASP A 254 -9.82 6.21 -10.42
C ASP A 254 -8.55 5.63 -9.78
N SER A 255 -8.29 4.33 -9.95
CA SER A 255 -7.09 3.70 -9.41
C SER A 255 -5.80 4.20 -10.08
N THR A 256 -5.82 4.46 -11.39
CA THR A 256 -4.63 4.97 -12.11
C THR A 256 -4.27 6.37 -11.65
N LEU A 257 -5.25 7.26 -11.47
CA LEU A 257 -5.01 8.61 -10.97
C LEU A 257 -4.49 8.59 -9.52
N ALA A 258 -5.10 7.78 -8.67
CA ALA A 258 -4.71 7.66 -7.27
C ALA A 258 -3.31 7.06 -7.10
N LEU A 259 -2.98 5.98 -7.81
CA LEU A 259 -1.64 5.39 -7.81
C LEU A 259 -0.61 6.27 -8.53
N GLY A 260 -1.03 7.10 -9.48
CA GLY A 260 -0.19 8.15 -10.06
C GLY A 260 0.27 9.14 -8.98
N LEU A 261 -0.64 9.56 -8.10
CA LEU A 261 -0.30 10.41 -6.95
C LEU A 261 0.64 9.68 -5.96
N ALA A 262 0.40 8.38 -5.69
CA ALA A 262 1.29 7.56 -4.86
C ALA A 262 2.72 7.52 -5.40
N PHE A 263 2.88 7.36 -6.72
CA PHE A 263 4.19 7.44 -7.35
C PHE A 263 4.88 8.79 -7.12
N PHE A 264 4.16 9.91 -7.25
CA PHE A 264 4.78 11.21 -7.00
C PHE A 264 5.26 11.38 -5.56
N ILE A 265 4.55 10.80 -4.58
CA ILE A 265 4.96 10.85 -3.18
C ILE A 265 6.19 9.97 -2.93
N ASN A 266 6.20 8.71 -3.39
CA ASN A 266 7.37 7.83 -3.26
C ASN A 266 8.59 8.38 -4.02
N ALA A 267 8.37 8.91 -5.23
CA ALA A 267 9.39 9.63 -5.97
C ALA A 267 9.91 10.86 -5.19
N ALA A 268 9.03 11.63 -4.56
CA ALA A 268 9.43 12.80 -3.78
C ALA A 268 10.31 12.43 -2.59
N ILE A 269 9.98 11.34 -1.88
CA ILE A 269 10.79 10.83 -0.75
C ILE A 269 12.19 10.45 -1.23
N LEU A 270 12.28 9.66 -2.30
CA LEU A 270 13.56 9.22 -2.86
C LEU A 270 14.39 10.40 -3.38
N ILE A 271 13.76 11.32 -4.12
CA ILE A 271 14.41 12.51 -4.66
C ILE A 271 14.90 13.42 -3.54
N LEU A 272 14.12 13.60 -2.48
CA LEU A 272 14.52 14.37 -1.31
C LEU A 272 15.76 13.74 -0.65
N ALA A 273 15.74 12.43 -0.39
CA ALA A 273 16.86 11.74 0.23
C ALA A 273 18.13 11.83 -0.64
N ALA A 274 17.99 11.73 -1.97
CA ALA A 274 19.09 11.92 -2.90
C ALA A 274 19.61 13.37 -2.92
N ALA A 275 18.73 14.36 -3.00
CA ALA A 275 19.11 15.77 -3.09
C ALA A 275 19.72 16.31 -1.79
N VAL A 276 19.26 15.82 -0.63
CA VAL A 276 19.71 16.30 0.67
C VAL A 276 20.86 15.45 1.20
N PHE A 277 20.73 14.13 1.26
CA PHE A 277 21.71 13.26 1.91
C PHE A 277 22.81 12.80 0.95
N HIS A 278 22.44 12.25 -0.21
CA HIS A 278 23.42 11.75 -1.17
C HIS A 278 24.33 12.86 -1.71
N ALA A 279 23.75 14.01 -2.07
CA ALA A 279 24.51 15.17 -2.54
C ALA A 279 25.47 15.73 -1.47
N SER A 280 25.14 15.55 -0.18
CA SER A 280 25.98 15.94 0.95
C SER A 280 27.01 14.86 1.36
N GLY A 281 27.13 13.78 0.58
CA GLY A 281 28.04 12.66 0.85
C GLY A 281 27.58 11.71 1.97
N ARG A 282 26.35 11.85 2.46
CA ARG A 282 25.77 11.02 3.53
C ARG A 282 25.01 9.85 2.92
N THR A 283 25.73 8.80 2.56
CA THR A 283 25.17 7.64 1.84
C THR A 283 24.65 6.51 2.74
N GLY A 284 24.83 6.63 4.07
CA GLY A 284 24.40 5.63 5.05
C GLY A 284 23.04 5.89 5.70
N VAL A 285 22.33 6.95 5.32
CA VAL A 285 21.06 7.35 5.96
C VAL A 285 19.95 6.40 5.51
N ALA A 286 19.69 5.37 6.32
CA ALA A 286 18.62 4.41 6.08
C ALA A 286 17.45 4.55 7.07
N ASP A 287 17.70 5.18 8.22
CA ASP A 287 16.74 5.31 9.31
C ASP A 287 15.88 6.56 9.16
N ILE A 288 14.57 6.43 9.39
CA ILE A 288 13.62 7.54 9.39
C ILE A 288 13.97 8.56 10.49
N ASP A 289 14.44 8.08 11.64
CA ASP A 289 14.89 8.89 12.78
C ASP A 289 16.11 9.75 12.40
N GLU A 290 17.12 9.12 11.78
CA GLU A 290 18.31 9.81 11.30
C GLU A 290 17.96 10.83 10.21
N ALA A 291 17.09 10.47 9.27
CA ALA A 291 16.61 11.38 8.24
C ALA A 291 15.96 12.63 8.85
N TYR A 292 15.09 12.48 9.84
CA TYR A 292 14.46 13.62 10.53
C TYR A 292 15.49 14.57 11.14
N HIS A 293 16.48 14.05 11.87
CA HIS A 293 17.48 14.89 12.52
C HIS A 293 18.44 15.55 11.53
N LEU A 294 18.68 14.95 10.36
CA LEU A 294 19.57 15.48 9.34
C LEU A 294 18.88 16.41 8.33
N LEU A 295 17.56 16.35 8.18
CA LEU A 295 16.82 17.18 7.21
C LEU A 295 17.02 18.68 7.45
N ALA A 296 16.64 19.19 8.62
CA ALA A 296 16.72 20.63 8.90
C ALA A 296 18.16 21.19 8.82
N PRO A 297 19.19 20.56 9.41
CA PRO A 297 20.57 21.04 9.30
C PRO A 297 21.11 21.04 7.87
N THR A 298 20.78 20.00 7.08
CA THR A 298 21.32 19.84 5.73
C THR A 298 20.63 20.75 4.73
N MET A 299 19.32 20.99 4.90
CA MET A 299 18.56 21.91 4.07
C MET A 299 18.69 23.37 4.50
N GLY A 300 19.15 23.64 5.72
CA GLY A 300 19.20 24.99 6.30
C GLY A 300 17.81 25.55 6.65
N VAL A 301 16.80 24.69 6.78
CA VAL A 301 15.40 25.08 7.03
C VAL A 301 14.91 24.39 8.29
N GLY A 302 14.78 25.14 9.39
CA GLY A 302 14.39 24.59 10.70
C GLY A 302 13.03 23.86 10.71
N ALA A 303 12.12 24.24 9.81
CA ALA A 303 10.81 23.60 9.70
C ALA A 303 10.83 22.24 9.01
N ALA A 304 11.89 21.88 8.27
CA ALA A 304 11.92 20.68 7.42
C ALA A 304 11.69 19.39 8.22
N SER A 305 12.38 19.22 9.36
CA SER A 305 12.19 18.06 10.23
C SER A 305 10.74 17.95 10.73
N ILE A 306 10.16 19.05 11.24
CA ILE A 306 8.78 19.05 11.76
C ILE A 306 7.78 18.69 10.66
N VAL A 307 7.93 19.26 9.46
CA VAL A 307 7.08 18.97 8.30
C VAL A 307 7.15 17.49 7.92
N PHE A 308 8.36 16.90 7.90
CA PHE A 308 8.57 15.47 7.68
C PHE A 308 7.88 14.61 8.75
N GLY A 309 8.04 14.96 10.03
CA GLY A 309 7.41 14.25 11.14
C GLY A 309 5.87 14.31 11.09
N VAL A 310 5.29 15.44 10.71
CA VAL A 310 3.82 15.58 10.52
C VAL A 310 3.34 14.70 9.37
N ALA A 311 4.08 14.65 8.26
CA ALA A 311 3.75 13.78 7.14
C ALA A 311 3.85 12.29 7.52
N LEU A 312 4.86 11.91 8.30
CA LEU A 312 5.02 10.54 8.80
C LEU A 312 3.86 10.13 9.71
N LEU A 313 3.42 11.03 10.61
CA LEU A 313 2.26 10.80 11.46
C LEU A 313 0.97 10.65 10.63
N ALA A 314 0.78 11.53 9.64
CA ALA A 314 -0.38 11.46 8.74
C ALA A 314 -0.40 10.16 7.94
N SER A 315 0.76 9.69 7.45
CA SER A 315 0.91 8.40 6.75
C SER A 315 0.51 7.21 7.64
N GLY A 316 1.01 7.16 8.88
CA GLY A 316 0.67 6.09 9.82
C GLY A 316 -0.83 5.97 10.14
N GLN A 317 -1.52 7.11 10.32
CA GLN A 317 -2.97 7.13 10.55
C GLN A 317 -3.79 6.69 9.34
N ASN A 318 -3.27 6.92 8.13
CA ASN A 318 -3.96 6.64 6.88
C ASN A 318 -4.07 5.12 6.65
N SER A 319 -2.96 4.41 6.85
CA SER A 319 -2.88 2.96 6.59
C SER A 319 -3.70 2.13 7.61
N THR A 320 -3.90 2.66 8.82
CA THR A 320 -4.74 2.05 9.87
C THR A 320 -6.16 1.72 9.42
N VAL A 321 -6.76 2.60 8.62
CA VAL A 321 -8.11 2.40 8.08
C VAL A 321 -8.13 1.29 7.04
N THR A 322 -7.15 1.28 6.13
CA THR A 322 -7.08 0.35 5.00
C THR A 322 -6.71 -1.05 5.45
N GLY A 323 -5.75 -1.20 6.36
CA GLY A 323 -5.34 -2.49 6.93
C GLY A 323 -6.50 -3.19 7.65
N THR A 324 -7.32 -2.45 8.38
CA THR A 324 -8.49 -2.99 9.07
C THR A 324 -9.54 -3.50 8.08
N LEU A 325 -9.87 -2.71 7.06
CA LEU A 325 -10.82 -3.13 6.01
C LEU A 325 -10.30 -4.35 5.23
N ALA A 326 -9.02 -4.35 4.85
CA ALA A 326 -8.40 -5.45 4.13
C ALA A 326 -8.43 -6.75 4.97
N GLY A 327 -8.15 -6.66 6.27
CA GLY A 327 -8.24 -7.80 7.18
C GLY A 327 -9.64 -8.36 7.33
N GLN A 328 -10.67 -7.50 7.37
CA GLN A 328 -12.06 -7.96 7.35
C GLN A 328 -12.40 -8.70 6.05
N ILE A 329 -12.02 -8.14 4.90
CA ILE A 329 -12.26 -8.75 3.59
C ILE A 329 -11.57 -10.11 3.47
N VAL A 330 -10.31 -10.20 3.91
CA VAL A 330 -9.55 -11.46 3.91
C VAL A 330 -10.22 -12.49 4.81
N MET A 331 -10.58 -12.12 6.04
CA MET A 331 -11.18 -13.05 7.00
C MET A 331 -12.59 -13.51 6.59
N GLU A 332 -13.47 -12.59 6.19
CA GLU A 332 -14.82 -12.92 5.72
C GLU A 332 -14.77 -13.69 4.39
N GLY A 333 -13.86 -13.31 3.49
CA GLY A 333 -13.73 -13.94 2.17
C GLY A 333 -13.20 -15.37 2.23
N PHE A 334 -12.14 -15.62 3.02
CA PHE A 334 -11.53 -16.94 3.14
C PHE A 334 -12.19 -17.87 4.17
N LEU A 335 -12.61 -17.33 5.33
CA LEU A 335 -13.12 -18.14 6.45
C LEU A 335 -14.63 -18.02 6.68
N ASP A 336 -15.30 -17.02 6.09
CA ASP A 336 -16.72 -16.69 6.37
C ASP A 336 -16.99 -16.34 7.84
N ILE A 337 -15.96 -15.87 8.55
CA ILE A 337 -16.05 -15.44 9.95
C ILE A 337 -16.26 -13.93 9.97
N ARG A 338 -17.32 -13.49 10.64
CA ARG A 338 -17.65 -12.08 10.82
C ARG A 338 -17.30 -11.64 12.22
N LEU A 339 -16.25 -10.84 12.36
CA LEU A 339 -15.91 -10.20 13.62
C LEU A 339 -16.29 -8.72 13.59
N PRO A 340 -16.73 -8.15 14.73
CA PRO A 340 -16.81 -6.72 14.89
C PRO A 340 -15.46 -6.05 14.58
N VAL A 341 -15.51 -4.89 13.94
CA VAL A 341 -14.30 -4.22 13.42
C VAL A 341 -13.34 -3.86 14.55
N TRP A 342 -13.87 -3.40 15.68
CA TRP A 342 -13.07 -3.06 16.85
C TRP A 342 -12.30 -4.25 17.42
N LEU A 343 -12.94 -5.43 17.43
CA LEU A 343 -12.32 -6.65 17.94
C LEU A 343 -11.23 -7.11 16.98
N ARG A 344 -11.50 -7.05 15.67
CA ARG A 344 -10.52 -7.34 14.64
C ARG A 344 -9.31 -6.42 14.75
N ARG A 345 -9.53 -5.10 14.85
CA ARG A 345 -8.45 -4.13 15.01
C ARG A 345 -7.65 -4.39 16.27
N LEU A 346 -8.31 -4.63 17.40
CA LEU A 346 -7.63 -4.90 18.67
C LEU A 346 -6.73 -6.14 18.56
N VAL A 347 -7.23 -7.23 17.96
CA VAL A 347 -6.44 -8.46 17.78
C VAL A 347 -5.23 -8.23 16.88
N THR A 348 -5.41 -7.63 15.69
CA THR A 348 -4.29 -7.37 14.77
C THR A 348 -3.28 -6.40 15.40
N ARG A 349 -3.78 -5.38 16.11
CA ARG A 349 -2.96 -4.37 16.77
C ARG A 349 -2.15 -4.96 17.92
N LEU A 350 -2.73 -5.85 18.73
CA LEU A 350 -1.99 -6.56 19.78
C LEU A 350 -0.90 -7.48 19.19
N LEU A 351 -1.21 -8.18 18.09
CA LEU A 351 -0.24 -9.02 17.40
C LEU A 351 0.92 -8.21 16.79
N ALA A 352 0.71 -6.94 16.44
CA ALA A 352 1.76 -6.03 15.98
C ALA A 352 2.52 -5.36 17.14
N ILE A 353 1.82 -4.89 18.18
CA ILE A 353 2.42 -4.17 19.32
C ILE A 353 3.33 -5.08 20.16
N VAL A 354 2.92 -6.31 20.45
CA VAL A 354 3.69 -7.22 21.31
C VAL A 354 5.12 -7.44 20.80
N PRO A 355 5.37 -7.85 19.54
CA PRO A 355 6.72 -7.98 19.03
C PRO A 355 7.45 -6.62 18.94
N ALA A 356 6.74 -5.54 18.61
CA ALA A 356 7.32 -4.19 18.59
C ALA A 356 7.88 -3.78 19.96
N VAL A 357 7.09 -3.91 21.03
CA VAL A 357 7.51 -3.55 22.40
C VAL A 357 8.68 -4.42 22.87
N ILE A 358 8.66 -5.71 22.59
CA ILE A 358 9.75 -6.63 22.98
C ILE A 358 11.06 -6.24 22.30
N VAL A 359 11.05 -6.07 20.98
CA VAL A 359 12.26 -5.79 20.21
C VAL A 359 12.77 -4.38 20.47
N VAL A 360 11.88 -3.38 20.49
CA VAL A 360 12.26 -1.99 20.80
C VAL A 360 12.75 -1.87 22.25
N GLY A 361 12.10 -2.54 23.20
CA GLY A 361 12.53 -2.55 24.59
C GLY A 361 13.92 -3.18 24.79
N ALA A 362 14.26 -4.19 23.99
CA ALA A 362 15.55 -4.87 24.08
C ALA A 362 16.67 -4.21 23.26
N MET A 363 16.35 -3.63 22.10
CA MET A 363 17.33 -3.18 21.10
C MET A 363 17.27 -1.67 20.80
N GLY A 364 16.33 -0.94 21.39
CA GLY A 364 16.13 0.49 21.14
C GLY A 364 15.69 0.78 19.71
N ASP A 365 16.11 1.95 19.20
CA ASP A 365 15.72 2.48 17.89
C ASP A 365 16.15 1.58 16.72
N GLY A 366 17.36 0.98 16.79
CA GLY A 366 17.83 0.06 15.76
C GLY A 366 16.98 -1.21 15.63
N GLY A 367 16.26 -1.59 16.70
CA GLY A 367 15.27 -2.66 16.65
C GLY A 367 14.04 -2.29 15.83
N ALA A 368 13.60 -1.03 15.90
CA ALA A 368 12.44 -0.53 15.15
C ALA A 368 12.70 -0.54 13.64
N THR A 369 13.87 -0.06 13.19
CA THR A 369 14.24 -0.11 11.77
C THR A 369 14.28 -1.54 11.26
N ARG A 370 14.90 -2.46 12.00
CA ARG A 370 14.98 -3.88 11.59
C ARG A 370 13.59 -4.50 11.44
N LEU A 371 12.67 -4.19 12.34
CA LEU A 371 11.28 -4.65 12.24
C LEU A 371 10.55 -4.01 11.05
N LEU A 372 10.76 -2.72 10.78
CA LEU A 372 10.21 -2.03 9.61
C LEU A 372 10.67 -2.64 8.29
N VAL A 373 11.95 -2.97 8.16
CA VAL A 373 12.48 -3.63 6.94
C VAL A 373 11.96 -5.07 6.85
N LEU A 374 11.95 -5.81 7.97
CA LEU A 374 11.45 -7.17 8.03
C LEU A 374 9.98 -7.26 7.60
N SER A 375 9.14 -6.30 8.01
CA SER A 375 7.74 -6.29 7.58
C SER A 375 7.63 -6.17 6.06
N GLN A 376 8.43 -5.32 5.41
CA GLN A 376 8.40 -5.19 3.95
C GLN A 376 8.84 -6.47 3.24
N VAL A 377 9.82 -7.18 3.79
CA VAL A 377 10.23 -8.49 3.28
C VAL A 377 9.07 -9.49 3.37
N ILE A 378 8.36 -9.55 4.50
CA ILE A 378 7.20 -10.43 4.67
C ILE A 378 6.10 -10.10 3.63
N LEU A 379 5.83 -8.81 3.39
CA LEU A 379 4.87 -8.38 2.39
C LEU A 379 5.29 -8.82 0.98
N SER A 380 6.56 -8.63 0.62
CA SER A 380 7.13 -9.06 -0.66
C SER A 380 6.97 -10.57 -0.86
N LEU A 381 7.31 -11.37 0.15
CA LEU A 381 7.21 -12.83 0.10
C LEU A 381 5.77 -13.33 -0.04
N GLN A 382 4.80 -12.60 0.55
CA GLN A 382 3.39 -12.94 0.40
C GLN A 382 2.90 -12.66 -1.03
N LEU A 383 3.37 -11.59 -1.66
CA LEU A 383 2.79 -11.01 -2.87
C LEU A 383 2.48 -12.03 -4.00
N PRO A 384 3.35 -13.01 -4.34
CA PRO A 384 3.03 -14.04 -5.32
C PRO A 384 1.72 -14.79 -5.06
N PHE A 385 1.41 -15.05 -3.78
CA PHE A 385 0.24 -15.81 -3.36
C PHE A 385 -1.08 -15.03 -3.54
N ALA A 386 -1.02 -13.71 -3.69
CA ALA A 386 -2.17 -12.88 -4.07
C ALA A 386 -2.22 -12.63 -5.59
N VAL A 387 -1.07 -12.36 -6.21
CA VAL A 387 -0.97 -12.03 -7.65
C VAL A 387 -1.33 -13.23 -8.52
N VAL A 388 -0.81 -14.42 -8.24
CA VAL A 388 -1.04 -15.60 -9.09
C VAL A 388 -2.53 -15.96 -9.18
N PRO A 389 -3.28 -16.08 -8.06
CA PRO A 389 -4.72 -16.30 -8.14
C PRO A 389 -5.45 -15.21 -8.91
N LEU A 390 -5.07 -13.94 -8.72
CA LEU A 390 -5.68 -12.82 -9.42
C LEU A 390 -5.52 -12.92 -10.95
N VAL A 391 -4.30 -13.23 -11.44
CA VAL A 391 -4.04 -13.40 -12.88
C VAL A 391 -4.77 -14.62 -13.44
N ILE A 392 -4.85 -15.72 -12.67
CA ILE A 392 -5.59 -16.92 -13.07
C ILE A 392 -7.08 -16.62 -13.20
N PHE A 393 -7.70 -15.99 -12.21
CA PHE A 393 -9.14 -15.77 -12.20
C PHE A 393 -9.59 -14.74 -13.23
N THR A 394 -8.83 -13.66 -13.39
CA THR A 394 -9.12 -12.63 -14.42
C THR A 394 -8.93 -13.14 -15.85
N GLY A 395 -8.13 -14.20 -16.04
CA GLY A 395 -7.96 -14.90 -17.31
C GLY A 395 -9.00 -15.99 -17.63
N ARG A 396 -9.89 -16.36 -16.69
CA ARG A 396 -10.85 -17.46 -16.86
C ARG A 396 -12.24 -16.97 -17.27
N ARG A 397 -12.71 -17.43 -18.43
CA ARG A 397 -14.07 -17.12 -18.95
C ARG A 397 -15.19 -17.60 -18.05
N ALA A 398 -14.98 -18.71 -17.35
CA ALA A 398 -15.95 -19.25 -16.39
C ALA A 398 -16.24 -18.30 -15.20
N ILE A 399 -15.29 -17.42 -14.87
CA ILE A 399 -15.40 -16.48 -13.74
C ILE A 399 -15.80 -15.08 -14.25
N MET A 400 -15.14 -14.62 -15.31
CA MET A 400 -15.27 -13.24 -15.79
C MET A 400 -16.36 -13.04 -16.87
N GLY A 401 -16.88 -14.11 -17.46
CA GLY A 401 -17.84 -14.04 -18.56
C GLY A 401 -17.27 -13.32 -19.78
N HIS A 402 -17.93 -12.25 -20.23
CA HIS A 402 -17.45 -11.41 -21.34
C HIS A 402 -16.28 -10.48 -20.94
N PHE A 403 -16.06 -10.24 -19.65
CA PHE A 403 -15.06 -9.30 -19.13
C PHE A 403 -13.68 -9.92 -18.87
N VAL A 404 -13.36 -11.03 -19.53
CA VAL A 404 -12.04 -11.68 -19.44
C VAL A 404 -10.95 -10.66 -19.83
N SER A 405 -9.84 -10.67 -19.10
CA SER A 405 -8.69 -9.83 -19.45
C SER A 405 -8.24 -10.10 -20.89
N PRO A 406 -8.05 -9.07 -21.73
CA PRO A 406 -7.54 -9.25 -23.09
C PRO A 406 -6.13 -9.86 -23.04
N LEU A 407 -5.73 -10.53 -24.14
CA LEU A 407 -4.50 -11.32 -24.17
C LEU A 407 -3.26 -10.50 -23.79
N TRP A 408 -3.15 -9.25 -24.28
CA TRP A 408 -2.02 -8.37 -23.95
C TRP A 408 -1.90 -8.11 -22.45
N LEU A 409 -3.03 -7.85 -21.77
CA LEU A 409 -3.05 -7.56 -20.34
C LEU A 409 -2.75 -8.82 -19.54
N ARG A 410 -3.25 -9.98 -20.00
CA ARG A 410 -2.96 -11.27 -19.38
C ARG A 410 -1.47 -11.61 -19.48
N THR A 411 -0.86 -11.41 -20.65
CA THR A 411 0.57 -11.63 -20.86
C THR A 411 1.38 -10.68 -19.98
N LEU A 412 1.04 -9.39 -19.97
CA LEU A 412 1.69 -8.40 -19.10
C LEU A 412 1.60 -8.79 -17.63
N ALA A 413 0.43 -9.22 -17.16
CA ALA A 413 0.23 -9.62 -15.77
C ALA A 413 1.02 -10.88 -15.38
N TRP A 414 1.16 -11.84 -16.30
CA TRP A 414 2.03 -13.01 -16.08
C TRP A 414 3.52 -12.64 -16.07
N VAL A 415 3.95 -11.69 -16.91
CA VAL A 415 5.33 -11.16 -16.88
C VAL A 415 5.59 -10.49 -15.53
N ILE A 416 4.66 -9.64 -15.06
CA ILE A 416 4.75 -9.01 -13.74
C ILE A 416 4.83 -10.06 -12.64
N ALA A 417 3.96 -11.06 -12.66
CA ALA A 417 3.98 -12.16 -11.69
C ALA A 417 5.31 -12.92 -11.71
N ALA A 418 5.86 -13.21 -12.90
CA ALA A 418 7.14 -13.88 -13.04
C ALA A 418 8.32 -13.05 -12.50
N ILE A 419 8.33 -11.73 -12.74
CA ILE A 419 9.32 -10.81 -12.17
C ILE A 419 9.24 -10.82 -10.64
N ILE A 420 8.03 -10.65 -10.08
CA ILE A 420 7.82 -10.65 -8.62
C ILE A 420 8.27 -11.97 -7.99
N ILE A 421 7.93 -13.11 -8.61
CA ILE A 421 8.33 -14.44 -8.12
C ILE A 421 9.86 -14.60 -8.19
N GLY A 422 10.47 -14.22 -9.32
CA GLY A 422 11.92 -14.31 -9.51
C GLY A 422 12.68 -13.46 -8.49
N LEU A 423 12.26 -12.23 -8.28
CA LEU A 423 12.87 -11.30 -7.31
C LEU A 423 12.72 -11.79 -5.86
N ASN A 424 11.57 -12.33 -5.50
CA ASN A 424 11.37 -12.94 -4.18
C ASN A 424 12.22 -14.21 -3.98
N ALA A 425 12.37 -15.03 -5.03
CA ALA A 425 13.24 -16.21 -4.98
C ALA A 425 14.70 -15.82 -4.80
N THR A 426 15.18 -14.76 -5.48
CA THR A 426 16.55 -14.24 -5.28
C THR A 426 16.76 -13.69 -3.88
N LEU A 427 15.75 -13.01 -3.31
CA LEU A 427 15.82 -12.50 -1.95
C LEU A 427 15.90 -13.64 -0.93
N LEU A 428 15.06 -14.67 -1.08
CA LEU A 428 15.11 -15.86 -0.23
C LEU A 428 16.46 -16.56 -0.33
N TRP A 429 17.00 -16.73 -1.53
CA TRP A 429 18.31 -17.35 -1.73
C TRP A 429 19.44 -16.55 -1.09
N GLY A 430 19.38 -15.21 -1.15
CA GLY A 430 20.38 -14.34 -0.51
C GLY A 430 20.27 -14.25 1.02
N MET A 431 19.13 -14.66 1.60
CA MET A 431 18.91 -14.73 3.05
C MET A 431 19.32 -16.07 3.67
N MET A 432 19.46 -17.12 2.84
CA MET A 432 19.97 -18.45 3.22
C MET A 432 21.48 -18.51 3.11
#